data_AF-A0A820ZAL6-F1
#
_entry.id   AF-A0A820ZAL6-F1
#
_cell.length_a   1.000
_cell.length_b   1.000
_cell.length_c   1.000
_cell.angle_alpha   90.00
_cell.angle_beta   90.00
_cell.angle_gamma   90.00
#
_symmetry.space_group_name_H-M   'P 1'
#
loop_
_entity.id
_entity.type
_entity.pdbx_description
1 polymer ?
#
loop_
_entity_poly.entity_id
_entity_poly.type
_entity_poly.pdbx_seq_one_letter_code
_entity_poly.pdbx_strand_id
1 'polypeptide(L)'
;TFFIENEAVAIVQHLYPLYTLEIKSTNTNLELNQYAQQAIGQLPFIYDTRTYKDFLDIWGTHVILETLIGGMHEQQALAKDCIFRSTYFTRGLTESELELRLKADLLSQTSMNDSCYDSRRRIILDHRIGGESNVSNIDQWKQSLNSKPALLKINKYTPWSDIVHNSIIK
;
A
#
# COMPACT_ATOMS: atom_id res chain seq x y z
N THR A 1 13.41 -11.27 10.37
CA THR A 1 14.16 -10.04 10.06
C THR A 1 14.80 -10.22 8.70
N PHE A 2 14.41 -9.41 7.71
CA PHE A 2 14.86 -9.54 6.32
C PHE A 2 16.19 -8.79 6.16
N PHE A 3 17.30 -9.46 6.46
CA PHE A 3 18.65 -8.90 6.31
C PHE A 3 19.22 -9.35 4.96
N ILE A 4 19.52 -8.41 4.07
CA ILE A 4 20.40 -8.63 2.92
C ILE A 4 21.64 -7.78 3.21
N GLU A 5 22.83 -8.39 3.22
CA GLU A 5 24.14 -7.70 3.26
C GLU A 5 24.50 -6.85 4.51
N ASN A 6 24.19 -7.31 5.74
CA ASN A 6 24.49 -6.58 6.99
C ASN A 6 23.85 -5.18 7.08
N GLU A 7 22.73 -4.97 6.38
CA GLU A 7 21.93 -3.76 6.45
C GLU A 7 20.55 -4.10 7.02
N ALA A 8 20.10 -3.26 7.95
CA ALA A 8 18.74 -3.26 8.47
C ALA A 8 17.88 -2.31 7.65
N VAL A 9 16.63 -2.72 7.40
CA VAL A 9 15.65 -1.93 6.68
C VAL A 9 14.60 -1.41 7.67
N ALA A 10 14.35 -0.12 7.64
CA ALA A 10 13.24 0.52 8.33
C ALA A 10 12.26 1.08 7.29
N ILE A 11 10.98 0.74 7.43
CA ILE A 11 9.91 1.21 6.56
C ILE A 11 8.91 1.96 7.41
N VAL A 12 8.56 3.17 6.98
CA VAL A 12 7.50 3.97 7.59
C VAL A 12 6.50 4.35 6.51
N GLN A 13 5.24 4.04 6.79
CA GLN A 13 4.10 4.38 5.95
C GLN A 13 3.19 5.31 6.73
N HIS A 14 2.96 6.51 6.21
CA HIS A 14 2.01 7.46 6.78
C HIS A 14 0.80 7.57 5.87
N LEU A 15 -0.34 7.09 6.37
CA LEU A 15 -1.61 7.12 5.66
C LEU A 15 -2.32 8.47 5.87
N TYR A 16 -2.82 9.03 4.79
CA TYR A 16 -3.70 10.20 4.76
C TYR A 16 -5.07 9.74 4.25
N PRO A 17 -5.91 9.14 5.11
CA PRO A 17 -7.22 8.64 4.72
C PRO A 17 -8.16 9.80 4.40
N LEU A 18 -8.94 9.66 3.33
CA LEU A 18 -10.02 10.60 2.99
C LEU A 18 -11.38 10.00 3.30
N TYR A 19 -11.66 8.80 2.78
CA TYR A 19 -12.91 8.09 2.98
C TYR A 19 -12.76 6.60 2.69
N THR A 20 -13.72 5.82 3.18
CA THR A 20 -13.87 4.41 2.81
C THR A 20 -14.93 4.30 1.72
N LEU A 21 -14.60 3.64 0.62
CA LEU A 21 -15.58 3.21 -0.37
C LEU A 21 -16.04 1.81 -0.02
N GLU A 22 -17.35 1.65 0.12
CA GLU A 22 -17.99 0.36 0.36
C GLU A 22 -19.07 0.15 -0.70
N ILE A 23 -18.96 -0.96 -1.42
CA ILE A 23 -20.05 -1.47 -2.25
C ILE A 23 -21.03 -2.15 -1.29
N LYS A 24 -22.16 -1.49 -1.04
CA LYS A 24 -23.25 -2.05 -0.24
C LYS A 24 -23.82 -3.27 -0.93
N SER A 25 -23.24 -4.43 -0.65
CA SER A 25 -23.78 -5.73 -1.02
C SER A 25 -24.88 -6.12 -0.02
N THR A 26 -25.90 -5.29 0.11
CA THR A 26 -27.15 -5.70 0.76
C THR A 26 -27.87 -6.61 -0.22
N ASN A 27 -27.51 -7.90 -0.19
CA ASN A 27 -28.26 -9.03 -0.71
C ASN A 27 -29.02 -8.75 -2.02
N THR A 28 -28.34 -8.78 -3.18
CA THR A 28 -28.69 -9.64 -4.34
C THR A 28 -28.17 -9.17 -5.69
N ASN A 29 -27.72 -7.93 -5.93
CA ASN A 29 -27.32 -7.56 -7.29
C ASN A 29 -26.21 -6.52 -7.30
N LEU A 30 -24.96 -6.98 -7.32
CA LEU A 30 -23.84 -6.12 -7.73
C LEU A 30 -23.98 -5.92 -9.24
N GLU A 31 -24.43 -4.73 -9.65
CA GLU A 31 -24.60 -4.42 -11.07
C GLU A 31 -23.24 -4.29 -11.74
N LEU A 32 -22.86 -5.34 -12.47
CA LEU A 32 -21.67 -5.32 -13.31
C LEU A 32 -21.86 -4.34 -14.46
N ASN A 33 -20.82 -3.59 -14.79
CA ASN A 33 -20.84 -2.77 -15.99
C ASN A 33 -20.92 -3.65 -17.26
N GLN A 34 -21.36 -3.05 -18.37
CA GLN A 34 -21.57 -3.78 -19.64
C GLN A 34 -20.33 -4.56 -20.12
N TYR A 35 -19.12 -4.03 -19.85
CA TYR A 35 -17.87 -4.66 -20.30
C TYR A 35 -17.55 -5.92 -19.48
N ALA A 36 -17.76 -5.87 -18.16
CA ALA A 36 -17.58 -7.01 -17.28
C ALA A 36 -18.61 -8.11 -17.59
N GLN A 37 -19.87 -7.73 -17.83
CA GLN A 37 -20.92 -8.67 -18.26
C GLN A 37 -20.57 -9.37 -19.57
N GLN A 38 -20.13 -8.60 -20.57
CA GLN A 38 -19.70 -9.16 -21.85
C GLN A 38 -18.49 -10.09 -21.69
N ALA A 39 -17.48 -9.68 -20.92
CA ALA A 39 -16.28 -10.50 -20.70
C ALA A 39 -16.62 -11.84 -20.03
N ILE A 40 -17.49 -11.84 -19.02
CA ILE A 40 -17.97 -13.07 -18.38
C ILE A 40 -18.76 -13.92 -19.38
N GLY A 41 -19.62 -13.31 -20.19
CA GLY A 41 -20.41 -14.01 -21.21
C GLY A 41 -19.59 -14.65 -22.33
N GLN A 42 -18.32 -14.24 -22.52
CA GLN A 42 -17.39 -14.86 -23.46
C GLN A 42 -16.61 -16.03 -22.86
N LEU A 43 -16.70 -16.27 -21.54
CA LEU A 43 -16.01 -17.40 -20.92
C LEU A 43 -16.69 -18.71 -21.33
N PRO A 44 -15.94 -19.68 -21.89
CA PRO A 44 -16.53 -20.93 -22.33
C PRO A 44 -16.99 -21.76 -21.12
N PHE A 45 -18.12 -22.45 -21.26
CA PHE A 45 -18.63 -23.35 -20.22
C PHE A 45 -17.65 -24.49 -19.89
N ILE A 46 -16.98 -25.02 -20.91
CA ILE A 46 -15.87 -25.96 -20.73
C ILE A 46 -14.62 -25.15 -20.45
N TYR A 47 -13.93 -25.46 -19.36
CA TYR A 47 -12.72 -24.77 -18.95
C TYR A 47 -11.68 -24.75 -20.09
N ASP A 48 -11.35 -23.54 -20.53
CA ASP A 48 -10.26 -23.26 -21.46
C ASP A 48 -9.21 -22.41 -20.75
N THR A 49 -8.01 -22.98 -20.56
CA THR A 49 -6.96 -22.34 -19.76
C THR A 49 -6.56 -20.96 -20.29
N ARG A 50 -6.52 -20.78 -21.62
CA ARG A 50 -6.08 -19.53 -22.22
C ARG A 50 -7.10 -18.42 -21.98
N THR A 51 -8.36 -18.67 -22.31
CA THR A 51 -9.44 -17.67 -22.18
C THR A 51 -9.66 -17.25 -20.73
N TYR A 52 -9.64 -18.21 -19.80
CA TYR A 52 -9.75 -17.90 -18.37
C TYR A 52 -8.53 -17.15 -17.84
N LYS A 53 -7.32 -17.48 -18.30
CA LYS A 53 -6.12 -16.73 -17.94
C LYS A 53 -6.19 -15.29 -18.45
N ASP A 54 -6.56 -15.09 -19.72
CA ASP A 54 -6.68 -13.76 -20.31
C ASP A 54 -7.73 -12.93 -19.55
N PHE A 55 -8.84 -13.53 -19.11
CA PHE A 55 -9.82 -12.86 -18.25
C PHE A 55 -9.21 -12.43 -16.92
N LEU A 56 -8.51 -13.31 -16.21
CA LEU A 56 -7.90 -13.01 -14.91
C LEU A 56 -6.76 -11.99 -15.01
N ASP A 57 -6.00 -12.01 -16.09
CA ASP A 57 -4.91 -11.06 -16.34
C ASP A 57 -5.46 -9.63 -16.58
N ILE A 58 -6.65 -9.52 -17.18
CA ILE A 58 -7.31 -8.22 -17.45
C ILE A 58 -8.11 -7.72 -16.24
N TRP A 59 -8.90 -8.59 -15.62
CA TRP A 59 -9.91 -8.22 -14.62
C TRP A 59 -9.49 -8.54 -13.17
N GLY A 60 -8.33 -9.16 -12.99
CA GLY A 60 -7.87 -9.64 -11.70
C GLY A 60 -8.63 -10.88 -11.22
N THR A 61 -8.24 -11.36 -10.05
CA THR A 61 -8.82 -12.57 -9.44
C THR A 61 -10.00 -12.26 -8.51
N HIS A 62 -10.09 -11.04 -8.01
CA HIS A 62 -11.09 -10.61 -7.03
C HIS A 62 -11.61 -9.21 -7.36
N VAL A 63 -12.82 -8.94 -6.91
CA VAL A 63 -13.44 -7.62 -6.94
C VAL A 63 -13.41 -7.03 -5.54
N ILE A 64 -12.98 -5.78 -5.44
CA ILE A 64 -12.89 -5.03 -4.20
C ILE A 64 -14.29 -4.57 -3.80
N LEU A 65 -14.72 -4.95 -2.59
CA LEU A 65 -16.01 -4.56 -2.03
C LEU A 65 -15.88 -3.40 -1.03
N GLU A 66 -14.75 -3.30 -0.35
CA GLU A 66 -14.49 -2.23 0.60
C GLU A 66 -13.02 -1.83 0.55
N THR A 67 -12.76 -0.53 0.45
CA THR A 67 -11.41 0.00 0.37
C THR A 67 -11.27 1.36 1.02
N LEU A 68 -10.10 1.61 1.60
CA LEU A 68 -9.68 2.92 2.08
C LEU A 68 -9.09 3.72 0.91
N ILE A 69 -9.59 4.93 0.71
CA ILE A 69 -9.17 5.87 -0.33
C ILE A 69 -8.48 7.08 0.31
N GLY A 70 -7.37 7.54 -0.26
CA GLY A 70 -6.65 8.72 0.19
C GLY A 70 -5.24 8.84 -0.40
N GLY A 71 -4.26 9.21 0.43
CA GLY A 71 -2.84 9.20 0.06
C GLY A 71 -1.97 8.40 1.02
N MET A 72 -0.79 7.98 0.58
CA MET A 72 0.23 7.40 1.46
C MET A 72 1.59 8.01 1.15
N HIS A 73 2.33 8.38 2.20
CA HIS A 73 3.74 8.71 2.11
C HIS A 73 4.53 7.54 2.68
N GLU A 74 5.33 6.88 1.85
CA GLU A 74 6.20 5.79 2.27
C GLU A 74 7.65 6.22 2.19
N GLN A 75 8.38 5.93 3.27
CA GLN A 75 9.82 6.09 3.32
C GLN A 75 10.46 4.79 3.75
N GLN A 76 11.51 4.42 3.03
CA GLN A 76 12.37 3.29 3.39
C GLN A 76 13.79 3.80 3.59
N ALA A 77 14.37 3.41 4.71
CA ALA A 77 15.77 3.66 5.00
C ALA A 77 16.52 2.34 5.22
N LEU A 78 17.74 2.30 4.71
CA LEU A 78 18.73 1.29 5.05
C LEU A 78 19.66 1.87 6.11
N ALA A 79 20.05 1.04 7.05
CA ALA A 79 21.12 1.36 7.99
C ALA A 79 22.06 0.18 8.14
N LYS A 80 23.37 0.45 8.21
CA LYS A 80 24.37 -0.61 8.46
C LYS A 80 24.17 -1.19 9.86
N ASP A 81 24.15 -2.52 10.01
CA ASP A 81 23.88 -3.20 11.29
C ASP A 81 24.77 -2.76 12.46
N CYS A 82 25.96 -2.23 12.17
CA CYS A 82 26.86 -1.69 13.20
C CYS A 82 26.28 -0.49 13.96
N ILE A 83 25.22 0.18 13.45
CA ILE A 83 24.54 1.25 14.18
C ILE A 83 23.95 0.75 15.51
N PHE A 84 23.46 -0.49 15.57
CA PHE A 84 22.88 -1.08 16.79
C PHE A 84 23.94 -1.44 17.83
N ARG A 85 25.22 -1.48 17.44
CA ARG A 85 26.36 -1.69 18.34
C ARG A 85 26.91 -0.36 18.87
N SER A 86 26.49 0.77 18.30
CA SER A 86 26.88 2.09 18.77
C SER A 86 26.16 2.39 20.08
N THR A 87 26.92 2.50 21.17
CA THR A 87 26.41 2.97 22.47
C THR A 87 25.83 4.38 22.40
N TYR A 88 26.25 5.18 21.43
CA TYR A 88 25.72 6.52 21.18
C TYR A 88 24.32 6.51 20.57
N PHE A 89 24.05 5.54 19.70
CA PHE A 89 22.77 5.39 19.01
C PHE A 89 21.75 4.67 19.90
N THR A 90 22.16 3.56 20.51
CA THR A 90 21.26 2.77 21.36
C THR A 90 21.05 3.39 22.73
N ARG A 91 22.02 4.12 23.32
CA ARG A 91 21.92 4.84 24.62
C ARG A 91 21.27 4.06 25.78
N GLY A 92 21.21 2.73 25.74
CA GLY A 92 20.45 1.94 26.71
C GLY A 92 18.92 2.00 26.54
N LEU A 93 18.44 2.50 25.41
CA LEU A 93 17.04 2.40 24.98
C LEU A 93 16.65 0.94 24.83
N THR A 94 15.43 0.63 25.25
CA THR A 94 14.76 -0.62 24.93
C THR A 94 14.46 -0.71 23.43
N GLU A 95 14.19 -1.91 22.93
CA GLU A 95 13.87 -2.12 21.51
C GLU A 95 12.67 -1.28 21.05
N SER A 96 11.64 -1.14 21.90
CA SER A 96 10.44 -0.36 21.59
C SER A 96 10.72 1.15 21.53
N GLU A 97 11.56 1.68 22.43
CA GLU A 97 11.98 3.08 22.40
C GLU A 97 12.84 3.37 21.16
N LEU A 98 13.69 2.42 20.77
CA LEU A 98 14.49 2.52 19.56
C LEU A 98 13.62 2.53 18.30
N GLU A 99 12.59 1.69 18.25
CA GLU A 99 11.62 1.67 17.15
C GLU A 99 10.87 3.01 17.02
N LEU A 100 10.40 3.58 18.14
CA LEU A 100 9.75 4.90 18.16
C LEU A 100 10.70 6.01 17.69
N ARG A 101 11.97 5.93 18.11
CA ARG A 101 13.01 6.87 17.71
C ARG A 101 13.28 6.82 16.20
N LEU A 102 13.40 5.62 15.64
CA LEU A 102 13.58 5.39 14.19
C LEU A 102 12.37 5.88 13.39
N LYS A 103 11.16 5.63 13.88
CA LYS A 103 9.93 6.14 13.26
C LYS A 103 9.91 7.68 13.24
N ALA A 104 10.28 8.32 14.34
CA ALA A 104 10.36 9.78 14.42
C ALA A 104 11.39 10.35 13.42
N ASP A 105 12.60 9.78 13.37
CA ASP A 105 13.66 10.19 12.44
C ASP A 105 13.24 10.10 10.97
N LEU A 106 12.49 9.05 10.60
CA LEU A 106 11.93 8.93 9.26
C LEU A 106 10.88 10.02 8.99
N LEU A 107 9.91 10.19 9.89
CA LEU A 107 8.79 11.11 9.70
C LEU A 107 9.17 12.59 9.72
N SER A 108 10.11 12.98 10.58
CA SER A 108 10.37 14.39 10.87
C SER A 108 11.56 14.98 10.11
N GLN A 109 12.28 14.15 9.33
CA GLN A 109 13.59 14.47 8.73
C GLN A 109 14.56 15.13 9.74
N THR A 110 14.29 15.00 11.03
CA THR A 110 15.10 15.63 12.07
C THR A 110 16.24 14.66 12.29
N SER A 111 17.35 14.94 11.60
CA SER A 111 18.61 14.22 11.80
C SER A 111 18.79 14.00 13.29
N MET A 112 18.95 12.74 13.66
CA MET A 112 19.41 12.41 15.00
C MET A 112 20.76 13.11 15.09
N ASN A 113 21.00 14.00 16.07
CA ASN A 113 22.30 14.68 16.28
C ASN A 113 23.39 13.64 16.63
N ASP A 114 23.67 12.72 15.73
CA ASP A 114 24.47 11.50 15.80
C ASP A 114 25.07 11.29 14.41
N SER A 115 26.22 11.90 14.19
CA SER A 115 26.98 11.73 12.94
C SER A 115 27.31 10.27 12.61
N CYS A 116 27.37 9.37 13.60
CA CYS A 116 27.64 7.95 13.38
C CYS A 116 26.43 7.26 12.74
N TYR A 117 25.24 7.54 13.25
CA TYR A 117 23.96 7.09 12.68
C TYR A 117 23.70 7.71 11.30
N ASP A 118 23.78 9.05 11.19
CA ASP A 118 23.46 9.76 9.94
C ASP A 118 24.37 9.34 8.77
N SER A 119 25.66 9.11 9.02
CA SER A 119 26.60 8.63 7.99
C SER A 119 26.39 7.18 7.56
N ARG A 120 25.57 6.41 8.28
CA ARG A 120 25.34 4.98 8.06
C ARG A 120 23.89 4.64 7.74
N ARG A 121 23.01 5.64 7.80
CA ARG A 121 21.63 5.59 7.34
C ARG A 121 21.54 6.22 5.95
N ARG A 122 20.74 5.62 5.07
CA ARG A 122 20.37 6.20 3.78
C ARG A 122 18.89 5.98 3.51
N ILE A 123 18.17 7.05 3.19
CA ILE A 123 16.83 6.93 2.60
C ILE A 123 17.00 6.40 1.18
N ILE A 124 16.46 5.22 0.91
CA ILE A 124 16.52 4.56 -0.41
C ILE A 124 15.22 4.69 -1.18
N LEU A 125 14.12 4.97 -0.47
CA LEU A 125 12.81 5.19 -1.05
C LEU A 125 12.14 6.34 -0.29
N ASP A 126 11.66 7.32 -1.03
CA ASP A 126 10.73 8.33 -0.55
C ASP A 126 9.69 8.49 -1.65
N HIS A 127 8.55 7.82 -1.49
CA HIS A 127 7.50 7.82 -2.51
C HIS A 127 6.18 8.28 -1.92
N ARG A 128 5.35 8.81 -2.82
CA ARG A 128 3.99 9.24 -2.49
C ARG A 128 3.02 8.52 -3.42
N ILE A 129 1.98 7.94 -2.81
CA ILE A 129 0.89 7.27 -3.50
C ILE A 129 -0.35 8.15 -3.41
N GLY A 130 -0.97 8.40 -4.55
CA GLY A 130 -2.03 9.41 -4.69
C GLY A 130 -1.48 10.84 -4.74
N GLY A 131 -2.37 11.78 -4.99
CA GLY A 131 -2.06 13.20 -5.16
C GLY A 131 -1.32 13.50 -6.46
N GLU A 132 -0.85 14.73 -6.57
CA GLU A 132 -0.02 15.18 -7.70
C GLU A 132 1.44 14.79 -7.51
N SER A 133 1.99 14.07 -8.49
CA SER A 133 3.36 13.54 -8.46
C SER A 133 4.44 14.61 -8.63
N ASN A 134 4.11 15.77 -9.18
CA ASN A 134 5.04 16.86 -9.44
C ASN A 134 5.17 17.87 -8.28
N VAL A 135 4.43 17.68 -7.19
CA VAL A 135 4.44 18.59 -6.04
C VAL A 135 5.49 18.13 -5.02
N SER A 136 6.55 18.93 -4.82
CA SER A 136 7.62 18.62 -3.86
C SER A 136 7.21 18.90 -2.41
N ASN A 137 6.43 19.96 -2.16
CA ASN A 137 5.96 20.33 -0.83
C ASN A 137 4.91 19.34 -0.31
N ILE A 138 5.11 18.82 0.91
CA ILE A 138 4.24 17.78 1.48
C ILE A 138 2.82 18.27 1.75
N ASP A 139 2.63 19.52 2.19
CA ASP A 139 1.31 20.05 2.52
C ASP A 139 0.50 20.36 1.26
N GLN A 140 1.15 20.87 0.22
CA GLN A 140 0.54 21.02 -1.10
C GLN A 140 0.17 19.65 -1.71
N TRP A 141 1.03 18.64 -1.55
CA TRP A 141 0.71 17.28 -1.97
C TRP A 141 -0.51 16.72 -1.21
N LYS A 142 -0.58 16.90 0.12
CA LYS A 142 -1.76 16.48 0.91
C LYS A 142 -3.05 17.14 0.42
N GLN A 143 -3.02 18.43 0.07
CA GLN A 143 -4.18 19.15 -0.46
C GLN A 143 -4.66 18.55 -1.80
N SER A 144 -3.73 18.09 -2.64
CA SER A 144 -4.05 17.47 -3.92
C SER A 144 -4.72 16.08 -3.82
N LEU A 145 -4.68 15.45 -2.64
CA LEU A 145 -5.31 14.13 -2.44
C LEU A 145 -6.82 14.17 -2.67
N ASN A 146 -7.47 15.31 -2.38
CA ASN A 146 -8.92 15.45 -2.57
C ASN A 146 -9.36 15.31 -4.04
N SER A 147 -8.50 15.71 -4.99
CA SER A 147 -8.81 15.63 -6.43
C SER A 147 -8.23 14.39 -7.09
N LYS A 148 -7.14 13.84 -6.57
CA LYS A 148 -6.43 12.69 -7.14
C LYS A 148 -6.11 11.64 -6.06
N PRO A 149 -7.11 11.07 -5.38
CA PRO A 149 -6.82 10.07 -4.37
C PRO A 149 -6.40 8.74 -5.00
N ALA A 150 -5.75 7.91 -4.20
CA ALA A 150 -5.39 6.55 -4.56
C ALA A 150 -6.06 5.54 -3.62
N LEU A 151 -6.11 4.29 -4.09
CA LEU A 151 -6.48 3.15 -3.27
C LEU A 151 -5.33 2.81 -2.32
N LEU A 152 -5.59 2.84 -1.01
CA LEU A 152 -4.54 2.64 0.01
C LEU A 152 -4.57 1.24 0.60
N LYS A 153 -5.78 0.72 0.87
CA LYS A 153 -5.95 -0.56 1.54
C LYS A 153 -7.26 -1.19 1.14
N ILE A 154 -7.20 -2.45 0.73
CA ILE A 154 -8.38 -3.29 0.51
C ILE A 154 -8.79 -3.89 1.85
N ASN A 155 -10.00 -3.56 2.31
CA ASN A 155 -10.56 -4.09 3.55
C ASN A 155 -11.40 -5.35 3.30
N LYS A 156 -12.13 -5.38 2.18
CA LYS A 156 -12.99 -6.50 1.78
C LYS A 156 -12.95 -6.70 0.28
N TYR A 157 -12.91 -7.96 -0.14
CA TYR A 157 -12.94 -8.36 -1.54
C TYR A 157 -13.66 -9.71 -1.67
N THR A 158 -14.10 -10.03 -2.88
CA THR A 158 -14.78 -11.29 -3.20
C THR A 158 -14.25 -11.85 -4.52
N PRO A 159 -14.10 -13.18 -4.66
CA PRO A 159 -13.65 -13.77 -5.91
C PRO A 159 -14.70 -13.59 -7.02
N TRP A 160 -14.25 -13.57 -8.27
CA TRP A 160 -15.16 -13.48 -9.42
C TRP A 160 -16.18 -14.62 -9.49
N SER A 161 -15.82 -15.83 -9.02
CA SER A 161 -16.75 -16.98 -8.97
C SER A 161 -18.03 -16.66 -8.22
N ASP A 162 -17.93 -15.94 -7.10
CA ASP A 162 -19.06 -15.65 -6.22
C ASP A 162 -19.93 -14.54 -6.81
N ILE A 163 -19.33 -13.61 -7.56
CA ILE A 163 -20.06 -12.57 -8.30
C ILE A 163 -20.83 -13.20 -9.46
N VAL A 164 -20.15 -14.05 -10.24
CA VAL A 164 -20.71 -14.70 -11.42
C VAL A 164 -21.91 -15.57 -11.02
N HIS A 165 -21.78 -16.41 -9.99
CA HIS A 165 -22.88 -17.23 -9.50
C HIS A 165 -24.10 -16.43 -9.03
N ASN A 166 -23.89 -15.27 -8.40
CA ASN A 166 -24.98 -14.40 -7.98
C ASN A 166 -25.62 -13.59 -9.12
N SER A 167 -24.89 -13.38 -10.23
CA SER A 167 -25.36 -12.64 -11.40
C SER A 167 -26.05 -13.50 -12.47
N ILE A 168 -25.73 -14.80 -12.54
CA ILE A 168 -26.27 -15.76 -13.53
C ILE A 168 -27.59 -16.39 -13.05
N ILE A 169 -27.92 -16.33 -11.76
CA ILE A 169 -29.25 -16.71 -11.26
C ILE A 169 -30.23 -15.55 -11.52
N LYS A 170 -30.58 -15.34 -12.79
CA LYS A 170 -31.77 -14.59 -13.24
C LYS A 170 -32.41 -15.30 -14.42
#